data_AF-A0A533YME3-F1
#
_entry.id   AF-A0A533YME3-F1
#
_cell.length_a   1.000
_cell.length_b   1.000
_cell.length_c   1.000
_cell.angle_alpha   90.00
_cell.angle_beta   90.00
_cell.angle_gamma   90.00
#
_symmetry.space_group_name_H-M   'P 1'
#
loop_
_entity.id
_entity.type
_entity.pdbx_description
1 polymer ?
#
loop_
_entity_poly.entity_id
_entity_poly.type
_entity_poly.pdbx_seq_one_letter_code
_entity_poly.pdbx_strand_id
1 'polypeptide(L)'
;MRWFTAMMTIVTWVPGGAAAQARDVDSTDRAYFMLQDEAPLSCLLTYFPPLFIQHGIELKSFLRSEAFRHIRERFGDVRALDAVYVRSMQLTDNNTAVALLLSTIASFDHRVVGLKVPVFQLFFPLSNESETEFDRRVGNLPSKLYPDTPPEGDHDKLEHFFGSAFLTVAFETEEGADRFGIFVEKGEDAFIVGGVSDERDLRADREGQRFGKALLEDNRRMPSEFLGTEKSPKVAPSDGEPACAGVW
;
A
#
# COMPACT_ATOMS: atom_id res chain seq x y z
N MET A 1 -44.49 -2.87 -63.93
CA MET A 1 -44.56 -2.86 -62.45
C MET A 1 -43.37 -3.61 -61.88
N ARG A 2 -42.33 -2.89 -61.47
CA ARG A 2 -41.20 -3.41 -60.70
C ARG A 2 -40.85 -2.34 -59.66
N TRP A 3 -41.08 -2.68 -58.40
CA TRP A 3 -40.75 -1.84 -57.24
C TRP A 3 -39.28 -2.09 -56.89
N PHE A 4 -38.47 -1.03 -56.86
CA PHE A 4 -37.13 -1.08 -56.28
C PHE A 4 -37.21 -0.57 -54.84
N THR A 5 -37.00 -1.47 -53.89
CA THR A 5 -36.90 -1.17 -52.46
C THR A 5 -35.50 -0.64 -52.19
N ALA A 6 -35.39 0.63 -51.78
CA ALA A 6 -34.14 1.22 -51.30
C ALA A 6 -33.90 0.79 -49.85
N MET A 7 -32.80 0.07 -49.60
CA MET A 7 -32.39 -0.35 -48.26
C MET A 7 -31.50 0.75 -47.67
N MET A 8 -32.03 1.48 -46.68
CA MET A 8 -31.34 2.57 -46.01
C MET A 8 -30.53 1.99 -44.84
N THR A 9 -29.21 1.90 -45.00
CA THR A 9 -28.30 1.43 -43.94
C THR A 9 -28.00 2.60 -43.00
N ILE A 10 -28.50 2.54 -41.77
CA ILE A 10 -28.12 3.45 -40.70
C ILE A 10 -26.80 2.96 -40.12
N VAL A 11 -25.71 3.66 -40.39
CA VAL A 11 -24.42 3.44 -39.74
C VAL A 11 -24.45 4.18 -38.40
N THR A 12 -24.63 3.46 -37.30
CA THR A 12 -24.47 4.00 -35.95
C THR A 12 -22.98 4.09 -35.63
N TRP A 13 -22.48 5.32 -35.56
CA TRP A 13 -21.13 5.63 -35.08
C TRP A 13 -21.07 5.38 -33.57
N VAL A 14 -20.33 4.36 -33.15
CA VAL A 14 -19.98 4.14 -31.74
C VAL A 14 -18.74 4.99 -31.46
N PRO A 15 -18.76 5.93 -30.49
CA PRO A 15 -17.55 6.64 -30.09
C PRO A 15 -16.57 5.63 -29.52
N GLY A 16 -15.40 5.52 -30.15
CA GLY A 16 -14.31 4.69 -29.65
C GLY A 16 -13.95 5.11 -28.23
N GLY A 17 -14.18 4.21 -27.28
CA GLY A 17 -13.62 4.31 -25.95
C GLY A 17 -12.11 4.48 -26.09
N ALA A 18 -11.57 5.49 -25.41
CA ALA A 18 -10.15 5.72 -25.33
C ALA A 18 -9.48 4.47 -24.74
N ALA A 19 -8.94 3.61 -25.60
CA ALA A 19 -7.96 2.63 -25.20
C ALA A 19 -6.78 3.43 -24.63
N ALA A 20 -6.56 3.32 -23.33
CA ALA A 20 -5.37 3.85 -22.69
C ALA A 20 -4.17 3.25 -23.43
N GLN A 21 -3.53 4.06 -24.28
CA GLN A 21 -2.30 3.68 -24.95
C GLN A 21 -1.32 3.25 -23.86
N ALA A 22 -0.86 2.01 -23.92
CA ALA A 22 0.26 1.55 -23.13
C ALA A 22 1.46 2.45 -23.49
N ARG A 23 1.70 3.46 -22.65
CA ARG A 23 2.82 4.39 -22.83
C ARG A 23 4.09 3.60 -22.58
N ASP A 24 4.98 3.64 -23.57
CA ASP A 24 6.25 2.91 -23.55
C ASP A 24 7.04 3.27 -22.27
N VAL A 25 7.44 2.25 -21.51
CA VAL A 25 8.16 2.41 -20.24
C VAL A 25 9.62 2.68 -20.60
N ASP A 26 10.22 3.77 -20.09
CA ASP A 26 11.63 4.04 -20.34
C ASP A 26 12.49 2.89 -19.77
N SER A 27 13.62 2.62 -20.40
CA SER A 27 14.63 1.66 -19.96
C SER A 27 15.03 1.83 -18.49
N THR A 28 15.05 3.06 -17.99
CA THR A 28 15.35 3.40 -16.59
C THR A 28 14.21 3.03 -15.64
N ASP A 29 12.96 3.33 -16.02
CA ASP A 29 11.76 2.97 -15.25
C ASP A 29 11.58 1.45 -15.17
N ARG A 30 11.92 0.73 -16.24
CA ARG A 30 11.75 -0.73 -16.32
C ARG A 30 12.44 -1.48 -15.18
N ALA A 31 13.58 -0.98 -14.69
CA ALA A 31 14.28 -1.57 -13.57
C ALA A 31 13.47 -1.55 -12.26
N TYR A 32 12.51 -0.64 -12.12
CA TYR A 32 11.65 -0.51 -10.93
C TYR A 32 10.34 -1.30 -11.06
N PHE A 33 10.11 -1.99 -12.17
CA PHE A 33 8.89 -2.77 -12.41
C PHE A 33 9.19 -4.22 -12.83
N MET A 34 10.43 -4.66 -12.63
CA MET A 34 10.85 -6.03 -12.95
C MET A 34 11.49 -6.69 -11.73
N LEU A 35 10.87 -7.78 -11.29
CA LEU A 35 11.43 -8.68 -10.28
C LEU A 35 12.44 -9.64 -10.93
N GLN A 36 13.43 -10.04 -10.15
CA GLN A 36 14.39 -11.07 -10.56
C GLN A 36 13.86 -12.45 -10.14
N ASP A 37 14.26 -13.49 -10.87
CA ASP A 37 13.53 -14.76 -10.87
C ASP A 37 13.74 -15.65 -9.63
N GLU A 38 14.88 -15.57 -8.95
CA GLU A 38 15.22 -16.50 -7.85
C GLU A 38 16.00 -15.79 -6.73
N ALA A 39 15.71 -16.16 -5.48
CA ALA A 39 16.45 -15.67 -4.31
C ALA A 39 17.73 -16.51 -4.11
N PRO A 40 18.94 -15.94 -4.30
CA PRO A 40 20.18 -16.66 -4.00
C PRO A 40 20.33 -16.89 -2.49
N LEU A 41 21.19 -17.84 -2.08
CA LEU A 41 21.49 -18.07 -0.65
C LEU A 41 22.05 -16.83 0.07
N SER A 42 22.58 -15.83 -0.66
CA SER A 42 23.00 -14.54 -0.09
C SER A 42 21.83 -13.78 0.55
N CYS A 43 20.59 -14.08 0.18
CA CYS A 43 19.39 -13.51 0.79
C CYS A 43 19.29 -13.81 2.30
N LEU A 44 19.96 -14.84 2.82
CA LEU A 44 20.02 -15.11 4.26
C LEU A 44 20.83 -14.05 5.02
N LEU A 45 21.76 -13.37 4.34
CA LEU A 45 22.53 -12.28 4.94
C LEU A 45 21.65 -11.08 5.28
N THR A 46 20.47 -10.94 4.68
CA THR A 46 19.58 -9.80 4.93
C THR A 46 18.93 -9.84 6.32
N TYR A 47 18.98 -10.98 7.01
CA TYR A 47 18.63 -11.07 8.43
C TYR A 47 19.72 -10.50 9.36
N PHE A 48 20.92 -10.25 8.84
CA PHE A 48 21.99 -9.64 9.62
C PHE A 48 21.65 -8.17 9.89
N PRO A 49 21.49 -7.75 11.17
CA PRO A 49 20.94 -6.43 11.48
C PRO A 49 21.63 -5.23 10.81
N PRO A 50 22.98 -5.21 10.68
CA PRO A 50 23.65 -4.13 9.95
C PRO A 50 23.23 -4.00 8.48
N LEU A 51 23.02 -5.11 7.78
CA LEU A 51 22.57 -5.08 6.38
C LEU A 51 21.11 -4.61 6.29
N PHE A 52 20.25 -5.08 7.19
CA PHE A 52 18.87 -4.59 7.28
C PHE A 52 18.81 -3.07 7.48
N ILE A 53 19.61 -2.53 8.41
CA ILE A 53 19.70 -1.09 8.67
C ILE A 53 20.20 -0.35 7.43
N GLN A 54 21.25 -0.84 6.78
CA GLN A 54 21.81 -0.24 5.57
C GLN A 54 20.75 -0.20 4.45
N HIS A 55 20.07 -1.33 4.19
CA HIS A 55 19.02 -1.39 3.18
C HIS A 55 17.86 -0.44 3.51
N GLY A 56 17.56 -0.24 4.79
CA GLY A 56 16.55 0.72 5.24
C GLY A 56 16.93 2.15 4.89
N ILE A 57 18.20 2.52 5.10
CA ILE A 57 18.74 3.83 4.70
C ILE A 57 18.68 3.99 3.18
N GLU A 58 19.05 2.96 2.42
CA GLU A 58 19.05 2.97 0.96
C GLU A 58 17.63 3.09 0.38
N LEU A 59 16.66 2.35 0.90
CA LEU A 59 15.26 2.43 0.47
C LEU A 59 14.66 3.79 0.79
N LYS A 60 14.88 4.32 2.00
CA LYS A 60 14.45 5.68 2.36
C LYS A 60 15.10 6.73 1.46
N SER A 61 16.37 6.55 1.07
CA SER A 61 17.05 7.41 0.11
C SER A 61 16.39 7.38 -1.27
N PHE A 62 16.01 6.19 -1.75
CA PHE A 62 15.25 6.03 -2.97
C PHE A 62 13.90 6.77 -2.91
N LEU A 63 13.13 6.62 -1.83
CA LEU A 63 11.84 7.30 -1.66
C LEU A 63 11.96 8.84 -1.66
N ARG A 64 13.07 9.38 -1.14
CA ARG A 64 13.38 10.83 -1.20
C ARG A 64 13.82 11.32 -2.58
N SER A 65 14.20 10.40 -3.46
CA SER A 65 14.86 10.74 -4.72
C SER A 65 13.92 11.37 -5.75
N GLU A 66 14.52 12.11 -6.68
CA GLU A 66 13.84 12.63 -7.87
C GLU A 66 13.32 11.51 -8.78
N ALA A 67 14.04 10.38 -8.84
CA ALA A 67 13.63 9.22 -9.62
C ALA A 67 12.29 8.66 -9.13
N PHE A 68 12.15 8.46 -7.81
CA PHE A 68 10.89 7.96 -7.25
C PHE A 68 9.75 8.96 -7.42
N ARG A 69 10.02 10.26 -7.23
CA ARG A 69 9.03 11.31 -7.50
C ARG A 69 8.51 11.24 -8.93
N HIS A 70 9.39 11.08 -9.92
CA HIS A 70 9.01 10.95 -11.32
C HIS A 70 8.21 9.67 -11.60
N ILE A 71 8.57 8.54 -10.97
CA ILE A 71 7.79 7.30 -11.07
C ILE A 71 6.35 7.56 -10.58
N ARG A 72 6.20 8.19 -9.41
CA ARG A 72 4.89 8.52 -8.83
C ARG A 72 4.08 9.46 -9.73
N GLU A 73 4.68 10.54 -10.21
CA GLU A 73 4.03 11.50 -11.12
C GLU A 73 3.60 10.85 -12.45
N ARG A 74 4.41 9.95 -12.99
CA ARG A 74 4.18 9.31 -14.29
C ARG A 74 3.16 8.17 -14.24
N PHE A 75 3.23 7.34 -13.20
CA PHE A 75 2.45 6.09 -13.11
C PHE A 75 1.33 6.13 -12.08
N GLY A 76 1.29 7.17 -11.24
CA GLY A 76 0.34 7.32 -10.15
C GLY A 76 0.78 6.57 -8.88
N ASP A 77 0.14 6.94 -7.78
CA ASP A 77 0.49 6.48 -6.44
C ASP A 77 0.40 4.96 -6.29
N VAL A 78 -0.72 4.36 -6.71
CA VAL A 78 -0.92 2.90 -6.62
C VAL A 78 0.18 2.12 -7.34
N ARG A 79 0.57 2.51 -8.56
CA ARG A 79 1.66 1.83 -9.28
C ARG A 79 3.04 2.17 -8.73
N ALA A 80 3.22 3.32 -8.09
CA ALA A 80 4.48 3.66 -7.46
C ALA A 80 4.81 2.70 -6.29
N LEU A 81 3.82 2.07 -5.65
CA LEU A 81 4.07 1.02 -4.65
C LEU A 81 4.81 -0.18 -5.24
N ASP A 82 4.55 -0.54 -6.49
CA ASP A 82 5.29 -1.63 -7.15
C ASP A 82 6.78 -1.30 -7.20
N ALA A 83 7.14 -0.05 -7.48
CA ALA A 83 8.52 0.40 -7.47
C ALA A 83 9.16 0.37 -6.08
N VAL A 84 8.39 0.65 -5.02
CA VAL A 84 8.85 0.47 -3.63
C VAL A 84 9.16 -0.99 -3.38
N TYR A 85 8.20 -1.88 -3.67
CA TYR A 85 8.34 -3.31 -3.43
C TYR A 85 9.48 -3.94 -4.25
N VAL A 86 9.56 -3.65 -5.55
CA VAL A 86 10.64 -4.11 -6.42
C VAL A 86 12.00 -3.62 -5.92
N ARG A 87 12.10 -2.36 -5.49
CA ARG A 87 13.35 -1.83 -4.93
C ARG A 87 13.72 -2.55 -3.63
N SER A 88 12.76 -2.83 -2.75
CA SER A 88 12.99 -3.61 -1.54
C SER A 88 13.48 -5.02 -1.87
N MET A 89 12.84 -5.71 -2.82
CA MET A 89 13.25 -7.05 -3.27
C MET A 89 14.68 -7.04 -3.84
N GLN A 90 15.06 -6.02 -4.61
CA GLN A 90 16.43 -5.87 -5.10
C GLN A 90 17.45 -5.67 -3.99
N LEU A 91 17.12 -4.87 -2.97
CA LEU A 91 18.00 -4.64 -1.83
C LEU A 91 18.14 -5.89 -0.96
N THR A 92 17.12 -6.74 -0.91
CA THR A 92 17.12 -7.92 -0.05
C THR A 92 17.41 -9.23 -0.80
N ASP A 93 18.02 -9.17 -1.98
CA ASP A 93 18.31 -10.36 -2.81
C ASP A 93 17.08 -11.28 -2.96
N ASN A 94 15.92 -10.69 -3.23
CA ASN A 94 14.60 -11.33 -3.33
C ASN A 94 14.13 -12.06 -2.05
N ASN A 95 14.63 -11.69 -0.86
CA ASN A 95 14.04 -12.14 0.41
C ASN A 95 12.71 -11.41 0.63
N THR A 96 11.60 -12.05 0.26
CA THR A 96 10.24 -11.49 0.31
C THR A 96 9.86 -10.98 1.70
N ALA A 97 10.06 -11.78 2.75
CA ALA A 97 9.67 -11.38 4.10
C ALA A 97 10.44 -10.13 4.55
N VAL A 98 11.77 -10.11 4.32
CA VAL A 98 12.59 -8.95 4.68
C VAL A 98 12.27 -7.74 3.80
N ALA A 99 11.95 -7.93 2.51
CA ALA A 99 11.53 -6.85 1.61
C ALA A 99 10.23 -6.19 2.07
N LEU A 100 9.25 -6.97 2.51
CA LEU A 100 7.98 -6.45 3.03
C LEU A 100 8.22 -5.68 4.33
N LEU A 101 8.96 -6.26 5.28
CA LEU A 101 9.31 -5.57 6.52
C LEU A 101 10.08 -4.25 6.26
N LEU A 102 11.01 -4.28 5.30
CA LEU A 102 11.75 -3.10 4.88
C LEU A 102 10.84 -2.03 4.29
N SER A 103 9.87 -2.44 3.48
CA SER A 103 8.86 -1.55 2.87
C SER A 103 8.00 -0.90 3.95
N THR A 104 7.53 -1.66 4.94
CA THR A 104 6.78 -1.15 6.10
C THR A 104 7.56 -0.08 6.85
N ILE A 105 8.81 -0.35 7.24
CA ILE A 105 9.60 0.61 8.04
C ILE A 105 9.98 1.84 7.22
N ALA A 106 10.19 1.69 5.91
CA ALA A 106 10.48 2.82 5.04
C ALA A 106 9.26 3.69 4.72
N SER A 107 8.04 3.15 4.87
CA SER A 107 6.79 3.87 4.66
C SER A 107 6.26 4.63 5.88
N PHE A 108 6.82 4.40 7.08
CA PHE A 108 6.40 5.15 8.28
C PHE A 108 6.39 6.66 8.06
N ASP A 109 5.25 7.28 8.26
CA ASP A 109 5.00 8.72 8.11
C ASP A 109 5.02 9.49 9.44
N HIS A 110 5.29 8.78 10.54
CA HIS A 110 5.51 9.35 11.86
C HIS A 110 7.00 9.31 12.27
N ARG A 111 7.51 10.43 12.81
CA ARG A 111 8.89 10.51 13.34
C ARG A 111 9.04 9.86 14.71
N VAL A 112 7.96 9.91 15.49
CA VAL A 112 7.91 9.49 16.89
C VAL A 112 6.60 8.78 17.11
N VAL A 113 6.64 7.63 17.79
CA VAL A 113 5.45 6.94 18.26
C VAL A 113 5.35 7.08 19.77
N GLY A 114 4.15 7.35 20.26
CA GLY A 114 3.84 7.38 21.69
C GLY A 114 3.19 6.08 22.12
N LEU A 115 3.75 5.41 23.12
CA LEU A 115 3.17 4.26 23.80
C LEU A 115 2.54 4.69 25.15
N LYS A 116 1.24 4.48 25.29
CA LYS A 116 0.49 4.57 26.55
C LYS A 116 0.85 3.34 27.41
N VAL A 117 1.46 3.57 28.57
CA VAL A 117 1.56 2.56 29.65
C VAL A 117 0.72 3.01 30.84
N PRO A 118 0.29 2.14 31.77
CA PRO A 118 -0.72 2.48 32.78
C PRO A 118 -0.45 3.71 33.67
N VAL A 119 0.79 4.21 33.72
CA VAL A 119 1.21 5.31 34.62
C VAL A 119 1.86 6.50 33.88
N PHE A 120 2.34 6.32 32.65
CA PHE A 120 3.02 7.37 31.87
C PHE A 120 2.94 7.08 30.36
N GLN A 121 3.40 8.03 29.55
CA GLN A 121 3.54 7.86 28.10
C GLN A 121 5.03 7.80 27.76
N LEU A 122 5.41 6.83 26.93
CA LEU A 122 6.77 6.68 26.42
C LEU A 122 6.79 7.08 24.95
N PHE A 123 7.75 7.91 24.55
CA PHE A 123 7.91 8.32 23.16
C PHE A 123 9.19 7.73 22.58
N PHE A 124 9.07 7.07 21.43
CA PHE A 124 10.17 6.40 20.76
C PHE A 124 10.39 6.99 19.36
N PRO A 125 11.61 7.38 19.00
CA PRO A 125 11.90 7.80 17.64
C PRO A 125 11.79 6.61 16.69
N LEU A 126 11.01 6.76 15.62
CA LEU A 126 10.85 5.77 14.55
C LEU A 126 11.78 6.04 13.35
N SER A 127 12.40 7.22 13.30
CA SER A 127 13.36 7.57 12.26
C SER A 127 14.64 8.19 12.80
N ASN A 128 15.75 7.86 12.15
CA ASN A 128 17.05 8.48 12.33
C ASN A 128 17.34 9.57 11.28
N GLU A 129 16.37 9.88 10.41
CA GLU A 129 16.47 10.93 9.40
C GLU A 129 16.49 12.33 10.05
N SER A 130 17.18 13.27 9.40
CA SER A 130 16.94 14.69 9.69
C SER A 130 15.49 15.06 9.35
N GLU A 131 14.98 16.14 9.95
CA GLU A 131 13.63 16.64 9.69
C GLU A 131 13.39 16.88 8.19
N THR A 132 14.34 17.54 7.52
CA THR A 132 14.25 17.81 6.09
C THR A 132 14.25 16.55 5.22
N GLU A 133 14.99 15.51 5.63
CA GLU A 133 14.99 14.24 4.91
C GLU A 133 13.68 13.48 5.11
N PHE A 134 13.19 13.47 6.36
CA PHE A 134 11.94 12.85 6.73
C PHE A 134 10.77 13.48 5.96
N ASP A 135 10.63 14.81 6.01
CA ASP A 135 9.54 15.53 5.34
C ASP A 135 9.58 15.32 3.83
N ARG A 136 10.78 15.29 3.24
CA ARG A 136 10.96 14.99 1.82
C ARG A 136 10.54 13.56 1.49
N ARG A 137 10.83 12.59 2.35
CA ARG A 137 10.43 11.20 2.16
C ARG A 137 8.91 11.08 2.22
N VAL A 138 8.31 11.58 3.31
CA VAL A 138 6.86 11.50 3.54
C VAL A 138 6.10 12.23 2.43
N GLY A 139 6.50 13.45 2.05
CA GLY A 139 5.88 14.17 0.94
C GLY A 139 6.02 13.49 -0.43
N ASN A 140 6.98 12.56 -0.58
CA ASN A 140 7.15 11.73 -1.76
C ASN A 140 6.45 10.37 -1.68
N LEU A 141 5.99 9.93 -0.51
CA LEU A 141 5.26 8.67 -0.39
C LEU A 141 3.96 8.72 -1.24
N PRO A 142 3.54 7.59 -1.80
CA PRO A 142 2.18 7.45 -2.33
C PRO A 142 1.14 7.84 -1.28
N SER A 143 0.09 8.56 -1.66
CA SER A 143 -0.96 8.99 -0.72
C SER A 143 -2.38 8.87 -1.25
N LYS A 144 -2.56 8.75 -2.55
CA LYS A 144 -3.85 8.56 -3.24
C LYS A 144 -4.06 7.08 -3.54
N LEU A 145 -4.28 6.31 -2.48
CA LEU A 145 -4.43 4.86 -2.58
C LEU A 145 -5.87 4.45 -2.90
N TYR A 146 -6.85 5.25 -2.50
CA TYR A 146 -8.26 4.93 -2.61
C TYR A 146 -9.10 6.04 -3.25
N PRO A 147 -10.29 5.72 -3.79
CA PRO A 147 -11.22 6.74 -4.28
C PRO A 147 -11.72 7.70 -3.17
N ASP A 148 -11.73 7.23 -1.93
CA ASP A 148 -12.13 7.95 -0.72
C ASP A 148 -10.94 8.50 0.08
N THR A 149 -9.74 8.58 -0.53
CA THR A 149 -8.57 9.24 0.07
C THR A 149 -8.89 10.70 0.44
N PRO A 150 -8.61 11.13 1.68
CA PRO A 150 -8.84 12.51 2.09
C PRO A 150 -7.74 13.48 1.59
N PRO A 151 -7.93 14.81 1.68
CA PRO A 151 -6.94 15.79 1.19
C PRO A 151 -5.54 15.64 1.79
N GLU A 152 -5.45 15.22 3.05
CA GLU A 152 -4.21 14.94 3.78
C GLU A 152 -3.48 13.67 3.32
N GLY A 153 -4.17 12.77 2.60
CA GLY A 153 -3.59 11.54 2.03
C GLY A 153 -3.64 10.32 2.94
N ASP A 154 -3.39 9.14 2.35
CA ASP A 154 -3.37 7.82 2.99
C ASP A 154 -1.93 7.29 3.14
N HIS A 155 -1.02 8.10 3.71
CA HIS A 155 0.40 7.74 3.83
C HIS A 155 0.63 6.58 4.81
N ASP A 156 0.01 6.67 5.99
CA ASP A 156 -0.01 5.66 7.04
C ASP A 156 -0.53 4.31 6.52
N LYS A 157 -1.50 4.30 5.60
CA LYS A 157 -2.06 3.05 5.04
C LYS A 157 -1.03 2.17 4.34
N LEU A 158 0.10 2.74 3.91
CA LEU A 158 1.23 1.97 3.37
C LEU A 158 1.84 1.04 4.42
N GLU A 159 1.94 1.50 5.68
CA GLU A 159 2.53 0.73 6.76
C GLU A 159 1.62 -0.44 7.18
N HIS A 160 0.31 -0.20 7.20
CA HIS A 160 -0.72 -1.24 7.33
C HIS A 160 -0.62 -2.27 6.21
N PHE A 161 -0.64 -1.83 4.95
CA PHE A 161 -0.57 -2.72 3.79
C PHE A 161 0.68 -3.60 3.78
N PHE A 162 1.88 -3.01 3.86
CA PHE A 162 3.12 -3.79 3.83
C PHE A 162 3.34 -4.58 5.11
N GLY A 163 2.94 -4.04 6.27
CA GLY A 163 3.07 -4.71 7.57
C GLY A 163 2.21 -5.97 7.63
N SER A 164 0.95 -5.87 7.23
CA SER A 164 0.03 -7.00 7.14
C SER A 164 0.49 -8.04 6.11
N ALA A 165 1.04 -7.62 4.97
CA ALA A 165 1.67 -8.53 4.01
C ALA A 165 2.88 -9.27 4.61
N PHE A 166 3.78 -8.55 5.29
CA PHE A 166 4.94 -9.13 5.97
C PHE A 166 4.51 -10.21 6.97
N LEU A 167 3.55 -9.91 7.84
CA LEU A 167 3.07 -10.84 8.86
C LEU A 167 2.46 -12.08 8.23
N THR A 168 1.68 -11.91 7.16
CA THR A 168 1.09 -13.03 6.40
C THR A 168 2.18 -13.94 5.84
N VAL A 169 3.23 -13.38 5.24
CA VAL A 169 4.36 -14.16 4.72
C VAL A 169 5.16 -14.81 5.85
N ALA A 170 5.42 -14.09 6.94
CA ALA A 170 6.22 -14.57 8.06
C ALA A 170 5.56 -15.71 8.85
N PHE A 171 4.23 -15.73 8.92
CA PHE A 171 3.45 -16.76 9.62
C PHE A 171 2.79 -17.78 8.69
N GLU A 172 2.94 -17.62 7.37
CA GLU A 172 2.41 -18.49 6.31
C GLU A 172 0.88 -18.77 6.40
N THR A 173 0.12 -17.94 7.13
CA THR A 173 -1.31 -18.17 7.40
C THR A 173 -2.11 -16.87 7.49
N GLU A 174 -3.32 -16.85 6.92
CA GLU A 174 -4.28 -15.74 7.07
C GLU A 174 -4.71 -15.58 8.54
N GLU A 175 -4.93 -16.70 9.22
CA GLU A 175 -5.37 -16.70 10.63
C GLU A 175 -4.30 -16.13 11.58
N GLY A 176 -3.02 -16.33 11.27
CA GLY A 176 -1.90 -15.70 11.99
C GLY A 176 -1.83 -14.20 11.73
N ALA A 177 -2.04 -13.78 10.48
CA ALA A 177 -2.10 -12.38 10.10
C ALA A 177 -3.33 -11.65 10.67
N ASP A 178 -4.50 -12.28 10.68
CA ASP A 178 -5.74 -11.72 11.26
C ASP A 178 -5.62 -11.54 12.77
N ARG A 179 -5.03 -12.53 13.46
CA ARG A 179 -4.76 -12.42 14.90
C ARG A 179 -3.79 -11.29 15.22
N PHE A 180 -2.80 -11.07 14.35
CA PHE A 180 -1.84 -9.98 14.54
C PHE A 180 -2.41 -8.63 14.12
N GLY A 181 -3.20 -8.54 13.04
CA GLY A 181 -3.89 -7.32 12.62
C GLY A 181 -4.88 -6.84 13.69
N ILE A 182 -5.70 -7.75 14.24
CA ILE A 182 -6.56 -7.47 15.40
C ILE A 182 -5.72 -7.08 16.64
N PHE A 183 -4.51 -7.64 16.80
CA PHE A 183 -3.61 -7.29 17.89
C PHE A 183 -2.94 -5.92 17.69
N VAL A 184 -2.60 -5.54 16.46
CA VAL A 184 -2.06 -4.22 16.09
C VAL A 184 -3.14 -3.17 16.23
N GLU A 185 -4.35 -3.40 15.71
CA GLU A 185 -5.46 -2.45 15.83
C GLU A 185 -5.90 -2.24 17.29
N LYS A 186 -6.09 -3.34 18.05
CA LYS A 186 -6.33 -3.24 19.50
C LYS A 186 -5.11 -2.70 20.24
N GLY A 187 -3.92 -2.91 19.69
CA GLY A 187 -2.66 -2.39 20.18
C GLY A 187 -2.56 -0.87 20.01
N GLU A 188 -3.04 -0.35 18.88
CA GLU A 188 -3.06 1.05 18.52
C GLU A 188 -4.08 1.82 19.34
N ASP A 189 -5.32 1.34 19.42
CA ASP A 189 -6.36 1.96 20.25
C ASP A 189 -5.95 1.95 21.75
N ALA A 190 -5.49 0.80 22.25
CA ALA A 190 -5.19 0.63 23.67
C ALA A 190 -3.85 1.23 24.10
N PHE A 191 -2.81 1.13 23.26
CA PHE A 191 -1.44 1.45 23.64
C PHE A 191 -0.79 2.56 22.80
N ILE A 192 -1.36 3.03 21.69
CA ILE A 192 -0.77 4.13 20.92
C ILE A 192 -1.45 5.46 21.29
N VAL A 193 -0.64 6.48 21.55
CA VAL A 193 -1.12 7.84 21.86
C VAL A 193 -1.79 8.42 20.61
N GLY A 194 -3.11 8.58 20.65
CA GLY A 194 -3.90 9.11 19.53
C GLY A 194 -4.37 8.07 18.52
N GLY A 195 -4.17 6.77 18.77
CA GLY A 195 -4.72 5.71 17.92
C GLY A 195 -6.25 5.76 17.90
N VAL A 196 -6.82 5.70 16.70
CA VAL A 196 -8.27 5.62 16.43
C VAL A 196 -8.46 4.53 15.39
N SER A 197 -9.43 3.64 15.58
CA SER A 197 -9.79 2.65 14.57
C SER A 197 -10.36 3.38 13.33
N ASP A 198 -9.62 3.33 12.22
CA ASP A 198 -10.02 3.85 10.90
C ASP A 198 -10.36 2.67 9.99
N GLU A 199 -11.55 2.67 9.37
CA GLU A 199 -11.96 1.63 8.43
C GLU A 199 -11.00 1.50 7.23
N ARG A 200 -10.26 2.56 6.89
CA ARG A 200 -9.24 2.53 5.83
C ARG A 200 -7.98 1.77 6.26
N ASP A 201 -7.62 1.75 7.54
CA ASP A 201 -6.53 0.91 8.07
C ASP A 201 -6.90 -0.56 7.91
N LEU A 202 -8.12 -0.91 8.36
CA LEU A 202 -8.66 -2.26 8.19
C LEU A 202 -8.71 -2.71 6.73
N ARG A 203 -9.03 -1.79 5.82
CA ARG A 203 -8.99 -2.07 4.37
C ARG A 203 -7.55 -2.37 3.96
N ALA A 204 -6.61 -1.47 4.23
CA ALA A 204 -5.19 -1.63 3.89
C ALA A 204 -4.61 -2.93 4.43
N ASP A 205 -4.94 -3.30 5.67
CA ASP A 205 -4.53 -4.55 6.29
C ASP A 205 -5.01 -5.77 5.49
N ARG A 206 -6.31 -5.83 5.15
CA ARG A 206 -6.87 -6.95 4.36
C ARG A 206 -6.28 -7.02 2.95
N GLU A 207 -6.06 -5.89 2.29
CA GLU A 207 -5.43 -5.87 0.97
C GLU A 207 -3.97 -6.34 1.06
N GLY A 208 -3.26 -5.93 2.13
CA GLY A 208 -1.91 -6.39 2.47
C GLY A 208 -1.86 -7.90 2.73
N GLN A 209 -2.78 -8.44 3.51
CA GLN A 209 -2.91 -9.88 3.75
C GLN A 209 -3.12 -10.66 2.45
N ARG A 210 -4.04 -10.20 1.59
CA ARG A 210 -4.29 -10.82 0.27
C ARG A 210 -3.04 -10.79 -0.61
N PHE A 211 -2.31 -9.68 -0.60
CA PHE A 211 -1.03 -9.58 -1.29
C PHE A 211 0.02 -10.55 -0.72
N GLY A 212 0.21 -10.58 0.60
CA GLY A 212 1.13 -11.48 1.27
C GLY A 212 0.84 -12.96 1.00
N LYS A 213 -0.44 -13.35 0.99
CA LYS A 213 -0.86 -14.71 0.62
C LYS A 213 -0.53 -15.04 -0.83
N ALA A 214 -0.82 -14.12 -1.76
CA ALA A 214 -0.50 -14.33 -3.16
C ALA A 214 1.03 -14.48 -3.38
N LEU A 215 1.85 -13.80 -2.57
CA LEU A 215 3.31 -13.95 -2.58
C LEU A 215 3.81 -15.32 -2.10
N LEU A 216 3.05 -16.04 -1.27
CA LEU A 216 3.38 -17.42 -0.88
C LEU A 216 3.20 -18.39 -2.06
N GLU A 217 2.33 -18.06 -3.01
CA GLU A 217 2.08 -18.87 -4.22
C GLU A 217 3.00 -18.45 -5.38
N ASP A 218 3.19 -17.14 -5.56
CA ASP A 218 4.00 -16.55 -6.62
C ASP A 218 4.66 -15.26 -6.10
N ASN A 219 5.98 -15.25 -5.96
CA ASN A 219 6.70 -14.06 -5.48
C ASN A 219 6.76 -12.92 -6.51
N ARG A 220 6.19 -13.10 -7.71
CA ARG A 220 6.16 -12.08 -8.78
C ARG A 220 4.94 -11.16 -8.72
N ARG A 221 4.03 -11.39 -7.77
CA ARG A 221 2.83 -10.56 -7.57
C ARG A 221 3.22 -9.14 -7.19
N MET A 222 2.41 -8.17 -7.61
CA MET A 222 2.71 -6.74 -7.42
C MET A 222 1.68 -6.09 -6.48
N PRO A 223 2.09 -5.17 -5.58
CA PRO A 223 1.18 -4.46 -4.67
C PRO A 223 -0.04 -3.83 -5.36
N SER A 224 0.16 -3.21 -6.52
CA SER A 224 -0.88 -2.51 -7.26
C SER A 224 -2.03 -3.40 -7.74
N GLU A 225 -1.83 -4.72 -7.78
CA GLU A 225 -2.87 -5.68 -8.14
C GLU A 225 -3.92 -5.87 -7.03
N PHE A 226 -3.60 -5.47 -5.80
CA PHE A 226 -4.41 -5.71 -4.62
C PHE A 226 -5.06 -4.44 -4.08
N LEU A 227 -4.42 -3.29 -4.25
CA LEU A 227 -4.93 -2.01 -3.76
C LEU A 227 -6.22 -1.56 -4.45
N GLY A 228 -7.16 -1.06 -3.66
CA GLY A 228 -8.43 -0.50 -4.14
C GLY A 228 -9.39 -1.54 -4.74
N THR A 229 -9.19 -2.81 -4.39
CA THR A 229 -10.03 -3.91 -4.87
C THR A 229 -11.19 -4.21 -3.91
N GLU A 230 -11.07 -3.82 -2.64
CA GLU A 230 -12.20 -3.86 -1.71
C GLU A 230 -13.18 -2.71 -1.96
N LYS A 231 -14.46 -3.05 -2.11
CA LYS A 231 -15.54 -2.05 -2.09
C LYS A 231 -15.73 -1.60 -0.65
N SER A 232 -15.79 -0.29 -0.43
CA SER A 232 -16.21 0.27 0.86
C SER A 232 -17.49 -0.45 1.32
N PRO A 233 -17.61 -0.85 2.60
CA PRO A 233 -18.84 -1.40 3.12
C PRO A 233 -19.98 -0.44 2.76
N LYS A 234 -21.08 -0.97 2.22
CA LYS A 234 -22.30 -0.17 2.14
C LYS A 234 -22.64 0.20 3.58
N VAL A 235 -22.52 1.48 3.92
CA VAL A 235 -23.05 2.03 5.16
C VAL A 235 -24.47 1.50 5.29
N ALA A 236 -24.70 0.63 6.27
CA ALA A 236 -26.04 0.16 6.56
C ALA A 236 -26.87 1.43 6.83
N PRO A 237 -28.06 1.56 6.23
CA PRO A 237 -28.91 2.72 6.49
C PRO A 237 -29.03 2.87 8.00
N SER A 238 -28.67 4.05 8.52
CA SER A 238 -28.79 4.35 9.95
C SER A 238 -30.20 3.95 10.37
N ASP A 239 -30.30 2.98 11.28
CA ASP A 239 -31.58 2.58 11.86
C ASP A 239 -32.31 3.84 12.27
N GLY A 240 -33.47 4.04 11.65
CA GLY A 240 -34.17 5.32 11.63
C GLY A 240 -34.32 5.88 13.04
N GLU A 241 -34.07 7.18 13.15
CA GLU A 241 -34.50 7.96 14.29
C GLU A 241 -35.96 7.60 14.62
N PRO A 242 -36.30 7.27 15.88
CA PRO A 242 -37.67 7.04 16.26
C PRO A 242 -38.46 8.32 15.99
N ALA A 243 -39.45 8.22 15.10
CA ALA A 243 -40.39 9.28 14.82
C ALA A 243 -40.96 9.80 16.15
N CYS A 244 -40.80 11.10 16.39
CA CYS A 244 -41.48 11.80 17.46
C CYS A 244 -42.99 11.54 17.34
N ALA A 245 -43.54 10.73 18.23
CA ALA A 245 -44.96 10.63 18.45
C ALA A 245 -45.42 11.91 19.17
N GLY A 246 -45.87 12.89 18.38
CA GLY A 246 -46.65 14.01 18.86
C GLY A 246 -48.09 13.58 19.15
N VAL A 247 -48.48 13.75 20.42
CA VAL A 247 -49.77 14.25 20.91
C VAL A 247 -50.94 14.15 19.91
N TRP A 248 -51.88 13.23 20.18
CA TRP A 248 -53.26 13.49 20.61
C TRP A 248 -53.78 12.27 21.38
#